data_AF-A0A522ZXD3-F1
#
_entry.id   AF-A0A522ZXD3-F1
#
_cell.length_a   1.000
_cell.length_b   1.000
_cell.length_c   1.000
_cell.angle_alpha   90.00
_cell.angle_beta   90.00
_cell.angle_gamma   90.00
#
_symmetry.space_group_name_H-M   'P 1'
#
loop_
_entity.id
_entity.type
_entity.pdbx_description
1 polymer ?
#
loop_
_entity_poly.entity_id
_entity_poly.type
_entity_poly.pdbx_seq_one_letter_code
_entity_poly.pdbx_strand_id
1 'polypeptide(L)'
;MEQGKIAVKDLLHIVLGTLFFLVIAAASVGLDLLAKWVDTLNVDKFTSGAIAVTAHALLVIDLVLLFIHVVGSSIDLLKEMKK
;
A
#
# COMPACT_ATOMS: atom_id res chain seq x y z
N MET A 1 17.57 -15.46 24.49
CA MET A 1 16.53 -14.44 24.72
C MET A 1 16.69 -13.20 23.83
N GLU A 2 17.89 -12.88 23.34
CA GLU A 2 18.11 -11.71 22.45
C GLU A 2 17.52 -11.86 21.04
N GLN A 3 17.71 -13.02 20.38
CA GLN A 3 17.20 -13.25 19.02
C GLN A 3 15.66 -13.16 18.90
N GLY A 4 14.93 -13.59 19.94
CA GLY A 4 13.47 -13.47 19.97
C GLY A 4 12.97 -12.02 20.02
N LYS A 5 13.72 -11.10 20.63
CA LYS A 5 13.36 -9.68 20.67
C LYS A 5 13.61 -8.97 19.32
N ILE A 6 14.65 -9.40 18.60
CA ILE A 6 14.99 -8.86 17.28
C ILE A 6 13.92 -9.29 16.27
N ALA A 7 13.62 -10.59 16.20
CA ALA A 7 12.59 -11.11 15.28
C ALA A 7 11.20 -10.48 15.50
N VAL A 8 10.79 -10.23 16.75
CA VAL A 8 9.53 -9.55 17.06
C VAL A 8 9.53 -8.10 16.56
N LYS A 9 10.67 -7.40 16.69
CA LYS A 9 10.81 -6.01 16.22
C LYS A 9 10.70 -5.93 14.69
N ASP A 10 11.32 -6.88 13.97
CA ASP A 10 11.27 -6.91 12.51
C ASP A 10 9.90 -7.33 11.99
N LEU A 11 9.23 -8.28 12.66
CA LEU A 11 7.81 -8.57 12.41
C LEU A 11 6.94 -7.34 12.62
N LEU A 12 7.15 -6.59 13.70
CA LEU A 12 6.40 -5.37 13.98
C LEU A 12 6.63 -4.32 12.87
N HIS A 13 7.86 -4.19 12.38
CA HIS A 13 8.20 -3.28 11.28
C HIS A 13 7.45 -3.65 10.00
N ILE A 14 7.42 -4.93 9.64
CA ILE A 14 6.68 -5.42 8.45
C ILE A 14 5.18 -5.18 8.61
N VAL A 15 4.62 -5.47 9.79
CA VAL A 15 3.18 -5.28 10.05
C VAL A 15 2.81 -3.80 9.99
N LEU A 16 3.60 -2.91 10.62
CA LEU A 16 3.34 -1.47 10.55
C LEU A 16 3.51 -0.92 9.13
N GLY A 17 4.55 -1.35 8.40
CA GLY A 17 4.75 -0.96 7.01
C GLY A 17 3.56 -1.38 6.14
N THR A 18 3.12 -2.63 6.28
CA THR A 18 1.95 -3.16 5.56
C THR A 18 0.67 -2.41 5.91
N LEU A 19 0.46 -2.07 7.19
CA LEU A 19 -0.70 -1.31 7.63
C LEU A 19 -0.73 0.10 7.00
N PHE A 20 0.44 0.74 6.90
CA PHE A 20 0.57 2.05 6.26
C PHE A 20 0.19 2.02 4.77
N PHE A 21 0.69 1.02 4.02
CA PHE A 21 0.29 0.79 2.63
C PHE A 21 -1.22 0.53 2.50
N LEU A 22 -1.80 -0.26 3.40
CA LEU A 22 -3.25 -0.51 3.43
C LEU A 22 -4.09 0.78 3.58
N VAL A 23 -3.63 1.74 4.38
CA VAL A 23 -4.32 3.03 4.55
C VAL A 23 -4.27 3.86 3.25
N ILE A 24 -3.13 3.87 2.56
CA ILE A 24 -2.98 4.59 1.28
C ILE A 24 -3.82 3.93 0.18
N ALA A 25 -3.82 2.60 0.11
CA ALA A 25 -4.66 1.84 -0.80
C ALA A 25 -6.15 2.13 -0.56
N ALA A 26 -6.60 2.17 0.70
CA ALA A 26 -7.97 2.51 1.05
C ALA A 26 -8.34 3.95 0.62
N ALA A 27 -7.43 4.92 0.77
CA ALA A 27 -7.64 6.27 0.30
C ALA A 27 -7.77 6.34 -1.24
N SER A 28 -6.95 5.57 -1.96
CA SER A 28 -7.01 5.50 -3.43
C SER A 28 -8.32 4.89 -3.93
N VAL A 29 -8.80 3.82 -3.30
CA VAL A 29 -10.12 3.23 -3.59
C VAL A 29 -11.24 4.21 -3.25
N GLY A 30 -11.13 4.94 -2.14
CA GLY A 30 -12.08 5.98 -1.76
C GLY A 30 -12.14 7.10 -2.80
N LEU A 31 -11.01 7.51 -3.36
CA LEU A 31 -10.92 8.51 -4.41
C LEU A 31 -11.56 8.03 -5.72
N ASP A 32 -11.40 6.76 -6.09
CA ASP A 32 -12.05 6.16 -7.26
C ASP A 32 -13.58 6.08 -7.10
N LEU A 33 -14.07 5.70 -5.92
CA LEU A 33 -15.50 5.73 -5.59
C LEU A 33 -16.06 7.16 -5.62
N LEU A 34 -15.32 8.12 -5.09
CA LEU A 34 -15.71 9.53 -5.13
C LEU A 34 -15.76 10.05 -6.56
N ALA A 35 -14.79 9.69 -7.42
CA ALA A 35 -14.79 10.09 -8.83
C ALA A 35 -16.04 9.58 -9.56
N LYS A 36 -16.44 8.32 -9.31
CA LYS A 36 -17.69 7.74 -9.85
C LYS A 36 -18.93 8.44 -9.31
N TRP A 37 -18.93 8.84 -8.04
CA TRP A 37 -20.04 9.60 -7.47
C TRP A 37 -20.13 11.01 -8.07
N VAL A 38 -19.00 11.69 -8.25
CA VAL A 38 -18.94 13.03 -8.86
C VAL A 38 -19.39 13.02 -10.33
N ASP A 39 -19.21 11.91 -11.04
CA ASP A 39 -19.74 11.72 -12.41
C ASP A 39 -21.28 11.87 -12.46
N THR A 40 -21.98 11.58 -11.36
CA THR A 40 -23.45 11.80 -11.25
C THR A 40 -23.84 13.28 -11.14
N LEU A 41 -22.89 14.16 -10.81
CA LEU A 41 -23.10 15.60 -10.68
C LEU A 41 -22.88 16.35 -12.01
N ASN A 42 -22.74 15.63 -13.13
CA ASN A 42 -22.54 16.19 -14.47
C ASN A 42 -21.24 17.04 -14.58
N VAL A 43 -20.22 16.66 -13.81
CA VAL A 43 -18.87 17.22 -13.91
C VAL A 43 -18.23 16.79 -15.23
N ASP A 44 -17.33 17.63 -15.75
CA ASP A 44 -16.65 17.37 -17.00
C ASP A 44 -15.94 16.01 -16.99
N LYS A 45 -16.12 15.24 -18.08
CA LYS A 45 -15.57 13.88 -18.24
C LYS A 45 -14.05 13.84 -18.17
N PHE A 46 -13.38 14.94 -18.52
CA PHE A 46 -11.94 15.06 -18.37
C PHE A 46 -11.54 15.00 -16.89
N THR A 47 -12.27 15.70 -16.02
CA THR A 47 -11.96 15.77 -14.59
C THR A 47 -12.22 14.43 -13.89
N SER A 48 -13.37 13.77 -14.15
CA SER A 48 -13.63 12.45 -13.54
C SER A 48 -12.64 11.39 -14.06
N GLY A 49 -12.30 11.43 -15.35
CA GLY A 49 -11.30 10.56 -15.95
C GLY A 49 -9.89 10.77 -15.38
N ALA A 50 -9.46 12.02 -15.20
CA ALA A 50 -8.16 12.33 -14.61
C ALA A 50 -8.05 11.80 -13.17
N ILE A 51 -9.09 12.01 -12.35
CA ILE A 51 -9.11 11.50 -10.97
C ILE A 51 -9.07 9.96 -10.94
N ALA A 52 -9.86 9.29 -11.79
CA ALA A 52 -9.89 7.84 -11.86
C ALA A 52 -8.53 7.24 -12.29
N VAL A 53 -7.88 7.83 -13.29
CA VAL A 53 -6.55 7.40 -13.75
C VAL A 53 -5.50 7.62 -12.66
N THR A 54 -5.52 8.77 -11.99
CA THR A 54 -4.61 9.04 -10.88
C THR A 54 -4.83 8.08 -9.71
N ALA A 55 -6.08 7.79 -9.34
CA ALA A 55 -6.40 6.84 -8.29
C ALA A 55 -5.86 5.43 -8.61
N HIS A 56 -6.06 4.96 -9.85
CA HIS A 56 -5.52 3.68 -10.30
C HIS A 56 -3.98 3.67 -10.33
N ALA A 57 -3.35 4.73 -10.84
CA ALA A 57 -1.90 4.83 -10.89
C ALA A 57 -1.28 4.83 -9.49
N LEU A 58 -1.85 5.58 -8.54
CA LEU A 58 -1.44 5.58 -7.14
C LEU A 58 -1.58 4.19 -6.53
N LEU A 59 -2.69 3.50 -6.76
CA LEU A 59 -2.92 2.16 -6.24
C LEU A 59 -1.91 1.14 -6.79
N VAL A 60 -1.57 1.23 -8.09
CA VAL A 60 -0.56 0.36 -8.71
C VAL A 60 0.82 0.61 -8.12
N ILE A 61 1.23 1.88 -7.99
CA ILE A 61 2.52 2.24 -7.39
C ILE A 61 2.60 1.74 -5.95
N ASP A 62 1.53 1.94 -5.18
CA ASP A 62 1.43 1.51 -3.79
C ASP A 62 1.58 -0.03 -3.67
N LEU A 63 0.92 -0.79 -4.55
CA LEU A 63 1.04 -2.25 -4.62
C LEU A 63 2.46 -2.73 -4.94
N VAL A 64 3.14 -2.06 -5.87
CA VAL A 64 4.52 -2.38 -6.23
C VAL A 64 5.47 -2.11 -5.05
N LEU A 65 5.29 -0.98 -4.38
CA LEU A 65 6.10 -0.64 -3.20
C LEU A 65 5.84 -1.59 -2.03
N LEU A 66 4.57 -1.95 -1.78
CA LEU A 66 4.20 -2.95 -0.79
C LEU A 66 4.83 -4.31 -1.11
N PHE A 67 4.80 -4.73 -2.38
CA PHE A 67 5.41 -5.97 -2.81
C PHE A 67 6.93 -5.99 -2.55
N ILE A 68 7.63 -4.92 -2.91
CA ILE A 68 9.07 -4.77 -2.66
C ILE A 68 9.35 -4.80 -1.15
N HIS A 69 8.55 -4.09 -0.35
CA HIS A 69 8.68 -4.06 1.11
C HIS A 69 8.53 -5.47 1.72
N VAL A 70 7.44 -6.17 1.41
CA VAL A 70 7.14 -7.49 1.96
C VAL A 70 8.20 -8.51 1.53
N VAL A 71 8.56 -8.55 0.24
CA VAL A 71 9.55 -9.50 -0.28
C VAL A 71 10.94 -9.20 0.29
N GLY A 72 11.36 -7.93 0.30
CA GLY A 72 12.65 -7.53 0.85
C GLY A 72 12.77 -7.89 2.32
N SER A 73 11.79 -7.49 3.13
CA SER A 73 11.79 -7.77 4.56
C SER A 73 11.66 -9.28 4.88
N SER A 74 10.93 -10.04 4.05
CA SER A 74 10.84 -11.51 4.20
C SER A 74 12.19 -12.18 3.91
N ILE A 75 12.90 -11.74 2.87
CA ILE A 75 14.22 -12.27 2.54
C ILE A 75 15.22 -11.97 3.66
N ASP A 76 15.20 -10.77 4.22
CA ASP A 76 16.13 -10.39 5.28
C ASP A 76 15.84 -11.13 6.59
N LEU A 77 14.56 -11.31 6.96
CA LEU A 77 14.18 -12.20 8.06
C LEU A 77 14.67 -13.64 7.86
N LEU A 78 14.51 -14.20 6.66
CA LEU A 78 14.98 -15.55 6.36
C LEU A 78 16.51 -15.69 6.43
N LYS A 79 17.25 -14.63 6.04
CA LYS A 79 18.72 -14.60 6.17
C LYS A 79 19.14 -14.54 7.64
N GLU A 80 18.46 -13.75 8.46
CA GLU A 80 18.76 -13.67 9.89
C GLU A 80 18.46 -14.98 10.63
N MET A 81 17.36 -15.67 10.28
CA MET A 81 17.02 -16.96 10.88
C MET A 81 17.96 -18.11 10.46
N LYS A 82 18.60 -18.01 9.29
CA LYS A 82 19.57 -19.01 8.80
C LYS A 82 20.99 -18.80 9.35
N LYS A 83 21.27 -17.68 10.00
CA LYS A 83 22.58 -17.32 10.53
C LYS A 83 22.70 -17.68 12.01
#